data_AF-A0A963M7L3-F1
#
_entry.id   AF-A0A963M7L3-F1
#
_cell.length_a   1.000
_cell.length_b   1.000
_cell.length_c   1.000
_cell.angle_alpha   90.00
_cell.angle_beta   90.00
_cell.angle_gamma   90.00
#
_symmetry.space_group_name_H-M   'P 1'
#
loop_
_entity.id
_entity.type
_entity.pdbx_description
1 polymer ?
#
loop_
_entity_poly.entity_id
_entity_poly.type
_entity_poly.pdbx_seq_one_letter_code
_entity_poly.pdbx_strand_id
1 'polypeptide(L)'
;VQNTATVVGIEAMAACQGIELKRDHARPVRSSGMVEAEWQHIRSQVAFIEEDRYLAPDIESMRQWALRPPAAWPAPLRQCLANEVPV
;
A
#
# COMPACT_ATOMS: atom_id res chain seq x y z
N VAL A 1 7.23 16.41 -2.22
CA VAL A 1 6.40 15.20 -2.00
C VAL A 1 7.19 13.96 -1.54
N GLN A 2 8.53 13.92 -1.67
CA GLN A 2 9.33 12.72 -1.37
C GLN A 2 9.22 12.20 0.08
N ASN A 3 9.32 13.09 1.07
CA ASN A 3 9.18 12.70 2.48
C ASN A 3 7.80 12.10 2.77
N THR A 4 6.76 12.74 2.25
CA THR A 4 5.37 12.27 2.41
C THR A 4 5.18 10.90 1.76
N ALA A 5 5.68 10.69 0.55
CA ALA A 5 5.61 9.39 -0.12
C ALA A 5 6.30 8.28 0.69
N THR A 6 7.41 8.61 1.36
CA THR A 6 8.11 7.66 2.24
C THR A 6 7.23 7.28 3.43
N VAL A 7 6.65 8.26 4.12
CA VAL A 7 5.77 8.03 5.29
C VAL A 7 4.54 7.21 4.89
N VAL A 8 3.87 7.60 3.80
CA VAL A 8 2.68 6.89 3.29
C VAL A 8 3.02 5.47 2.83
N GLY A 9 4.19 5.27 2.23
CA GLY A 9 4.69 3.94 1.86
C GLY A 9 4.90 3.04 3.08
N ILE A 10 5.51 3.57 4.15
CA ILE A 10 5.72 2.85 5.41
C ILE A 10 4.37 2.46 6.03
N GLU A 11 3.41 3.39 6.08
CA GLU A 11 2.06 3.12 6.58
C GLU A 11 1.38 2.00 5.78
N ALA A 12 1.48 2.02 4.45
CA ALA A 12 0.84 1.03 3.59
C ALA A 12 1.38 -0.40 3.81
N MET A 13 2.71 -0.58 3.91
CA MET A 13 3.28 -1.91 4.21
C MET A 13 2.99 -2.38 5.64
N ALA A 14 2.95 -1.46 6.61
CA ALA A 14 2.57 -1.76 7.99
C ALA A 14 1.08 -2.15 8.10
N ALA A 15 0.20 -1.49 7.35
CA ALA A 15 -1.22 -1.81 7.29
C ALA A 15 -1.44 -3.22 6.71
N CYS A 16 -0.70 -3.59 5.66
CA CYS A 16 -0.74 -4.95 5.10
C CYS A 16 -0.36 -5.98 6.16
N GLN A 17 0.76 -5.76 6.87
CA GLN A 17 1.19 -6.60 7.98
C GLN A 17 0.09 -6.74 9.05
N GLY A 18 -0.53 -5.61 9.46
CA GLY A 18 -1.60 -5.59 10.45
C GLY A 18 -2.88 -6.31 10.01
N ILE A 19 -3.21 -6.29 8.71
CA ILE A 19 -4.32 -7.07 8.15
C ILE A 19 -4.03 -8.56 8.30
N GLU A 20 -2.84 -9.01 7.90
CA GLU A 20 -2.45 -10.42 7.98
C GLU A 20 -2.41 -10.94 9.42
N LEU A 21 -1.86 -10.17 10.35
CA LEU A 21 -1.81 -10.53 11.77
C LEU A 21 -3.20 -10.64 12.42
N LYS A 22 -4.24 -10.03 11.83
CA LYS A 22 -5.63 -10.11 12.32
C LYS A 22 -6.45 -11.20 11.64
N ARG A 23 -5.94 -11.84 10.58
CA ARG A 23 -6.67 -12.92 9.89
C ARG A 23 -6.63 -14.17 10.75
N ASP A 24 -7.72 -14.44 11.46
CA ASP A 24 -7.93 -15.69 12.18
C ASP A 24 -7.97 -16.86 11.17
N HIS A 25 -7.19 -17.92 11.44
CA HIS A 25 -7.17 -19.15 10.65
C HIS A 25 -8.52 -19.89 10.68
N ALA A 26 -9.28 -19.79 11.77
CA ALA A 26 -10.57 -20.46 11.92
C ALA A 26 -11.71 -19.67 11.24
N ARG A 27 -11.59 -18.35 11.14
CA ARG A 27 -12.59 -17.49 10.51
C ARG A 27 -11.93 -16.28 9.83
N PRO A 28 -11.38 -16.45 8.61
CA PRO A 28 -10.62 -15.39 7.96
C PRO A 28 -11.53 -14.20 7.64
N VAL A 29 -11.31 -13.09 8.36
CA VAL A 29 -11.92 -11.80 8.05
C VAL A 29 -11.19 -11.22 6.84
N ARG A 30 -11.94 -10.92 5.78
CA ARG A 30 -11.41 -10.27 4.57
C ARG A 30 -11.82 -8.81 4.54
N SER A 31 -10.93 -7.97 4.02
CA SER A 31 -11.26 -6.58 3.72
C SER A 31 -12.15 -6.49 2.47
N SER A 32 -12.56 -5.27 2.11
CA SER A 32 -13.26 -5.04 0.84
C SER A 32 -12.39 -5.46 -0.34
N GLY A 33 -13.00 -5.85 -1.47
CA GLY A 33 -12.26 -6.36 -2.63
C GLY A 33 -11.17 -5.41 -3.16
N MET A 34 -11.39 -4.10 -3.07
CA MET A 34 -10.38 -3.10 -3.46
C MET A 34 -9.17 -3.10 -2.53
N VAL A 35 -9.39 -3.23 -1.21
CA VAL A 35 -8.30 -3.30 -0.23
C VAL A 35 -7.53 -4.60 -0.38
N GLU A 36 -8.22 -5.71 -0.66
CA GLU A 36 -7.58 -7.01 -0.92
C GLU A 36 -6.69 -6.97 -2.18
N ALA A 37 -7.14 -6.29 -3.25
CA ALA A 37 -6.34 -6.11 -4.45
C ALA A 37 -5.09 -5.25 -4.19
N GLU A 38 -5.22 -4.16 -3.42
CA GLU A 38 -4.07 -3.32 -3.06
C GLU A 38 -3.11 -4.05 -2.12
N TRP A 39 -3.62 -4.83 -1.16
CA TRP A 39 -2.81 -5.69 -0.30
C TRP A 39 -1.97 -6.68 -1.12
N GLN A 40 -2.59 -7.35 -2.11
CA GLN A 40 -1.85 -8.23 -3.03
C GLN A 40 -0.80 -7.47 -3.84
N HIS A 41 -1.13 -6.27 -4.32
CA HIS A 41 -0.17 -5.43 -5.05
C HIS A 41 1.03 -5.07 -4.18
N ILE A 42 0.81 -4.62 -2.94
CA ILE A 42 1.88 -4.31 -1.99
C ILE A 42 2.72 -5.56 -1.69
N ARG A 43 2.09 -6.73 -1.52
CA ARG A 43 2.82 -7.99 -1.26
C ARG A 43 3.66 -8.47 -2.45
N SER A 44 3.34 -8.02 -3.67
CA SER A 44 4.22 -8.23 -4.83
C SER A 44 5.50 -7.37 -4.80
N GLN A 45 5.51 -6.30 -4.00
CA GLN A 45 6.63 -5.37 -3.87
C GLN A 45 7.46 -5.67 -2.62
N VAL A 46 6.79 -5.95 -1.49
CA VAL A 46 7.42 -6.18 -0.19
C VAL A 46 6.83 -7.42 0.49
N ALA A 47 7.72 -8.36 0.81
CA ALA A 47 7.34 -9.59 1.50
C ALA A 47 6.85 -9.31 2.93
N PHE A 48 6.04 -10.22 3.48
CA PHE A 48 5.70 -10.21 4.91
C PHE A 48 6.99 -10.22 5.76
N ILE A 49 6.95 -9.52 6.89
CA ILE A 49 8.09 -9.43 7.80
C ILE A 49 7.90 -10.50 8.87
N GLU A 50 8.58 -11.63 8.70
CA GLU A 50 8.56 -12.75 9.66
C GLU A 50 9.57 -12.55 10.79
N GLU A 51 10.73 -11.98 10.44
CA GLU A 51 11.85 -11.70 11.32
C GLU A 51 12.46 -10.34 10.99
N ASP A 52 13.26 -9.82 11.91
CA ASP A 52 13.95 -8.55 11.71
C ASP A 52 14.89 -8.63 10.51
N ARG A 53 14.75 -7.66 9.60
CA ARG A 53 15.59 -7.53 8.41
C ARG A 53 15.89 -6.07 8.11
N TYR A 54 16.82 -5.84 7.20
CA TYR A 54 17.14 -4.50 6.73
C TYR A 54 16.00 -3.95 5.84
N LEU A 55 15.26 -2.95 6.33
CA LEU A 55 14.04 -2.46 5.69
C LEU A 55 14.26 -1.36 4.65
N ALA A 56 15.47 -0.82 4.48
CA ALA A 56 15.67 0.28 3.52
C ALA A 56 15.23 -0.06 2.08
N PRO A 57 15.46 -1.27 1.55
CA PRO A 57 14.93 -1.66 0.23
C PRO A 57 13.39 -1.72 0.19
N ASP A 58 12.76 -2.23 1.24
CA ASP A 58 11.30 -2.29 1.35
C ASP A 58 10.70 -0.86 1.38
N ILE A 59 11.29 0.02 2.19
CA ILE A 59 10.87 1.42 2.32
C ILE A 59 11.03 2.15 0.99
N GLU A 60 12.12 1.93 0.25
CA GLU A 60 12.32 2.52 -1.07
C GLU A 60 11.28 2.01 -2.07
N SER A 61 11.01 0.70 -2.10
CA SER A 61 9.96 0.13 -2.94
C SER A 61 8.59 0.73 -2.63
N MET A 62 8.30 0.94 -1.35
CA MET A 62 7.04 1.53 -0.90
C MET A 62 6.94 3.04 -1.15
N ARG A 63 8.06 3.76 -1.14
CA ARG A 63 8.12 5.15 -1.59
C ARG A 63 7.76 5.25 -3.07
N GLN A 64 8.28 4.36 -3.90
CA GLN A 64 7.94 4.31 -5.33
C GLN A 64 6.47 3.93 -5.58
N TRP A 65 5.95 2.97 -4.81
CA TRP A 65 4.52 2.62 -4.80
C TRP A 65 3.64 3.85 -4.52
N ALA A 66 4.04 4.72 -3.58
CA ALA A 66 3.29 5.93 -3.24
C ALA A 66 3.42 7.05 -4.29
N LEU A 67 4.52 7.07 -5.06
CA LEU A 67 4.76 8.03 -6.14
C LEU A 67 4.14 7.64 -7.47
N ARG A 68 3.47 6.48 -7.56
CA ARG A 68 2.85 6.02 -8.79
C ARG A 68 1.85 7.06 -9.33
N PRO A 69 1.72 7.18 -10.66
CA PRO A 69 0.89 8.21 -11.26
C PRO A 69 -0.59 8.06 -10.85
N PRO A 70 -1.36 9.17 -10.81
CA PRO A 70 -2.81 9.16 -10.58
C PRO A 70 -3.57 8.07 -11.37
N ALA A 71 -3.19 7.84 -12.63
CA ALA A 71 -3.78 6.83 -13.50
C ALA A 71 -3.67 5.38 -12.98
N ALA A 72 -2.68 5.09 -12.13
CA ALA A 72 -2.49 3.77 -11.53
C ALA A 72 -3.35 3.56 -10.26
N TRP A 73 -4.08 4.57 -9.80
CA TRP A 73 -4.96 4.44 -8.64
C TRP A 73 -6.36 3.93 -9.03
N PRO A 74 -7.03 3.19 -8.12
CA PRO A 74 -8.41 2.77 -8.33
C PRO A 74 -9.34 3.94 -8.63
N ALA A 75 -10.37 3.69 -9.45
CA ALA A 75 -11.28 4.74 -9.93
C ALA A 75 -11.88 5.63 -8.82
N PRO A 76 -12.30 5.10 -7.65
CA PRO A 76 -12.81 5.95 -6.58
C PRO A 76 -11.80 6.99 -6.05
N LEU A 77 -10.51 6.63 -5.95
CA LEU A 77 -9.49 7.59 -5.53
C LEU A 77 -9.23 8.65 -6.60
N ARG A 78 -9.26 8.27 -7.88
CA ARG A 78 -9.11 9.22 -8.99
C ARG A 78 -10.24 10.25 -9.03
N GLN A 79 -11.45 9.87 -8.61
CA GLN A 79 -12.59 10.79 -8.51
C GLN A 79 -12.46 11.79 -7.36
N CYS A 80 -11.64 11.50 -6.35
CA CYS A 80 -11.37 12.40 -5.23
C CYS A 80 -10.24 13.39 -5.52
N LEU A 81 -9.38 13.11 -6.50
CA LEU A 81 -8.34 14.05 -6.92
C LEU A 81 -9.02 15.24 -7.62
N ALA A 82 -8.58 16.45 -7.31
CA ALA A 82 -9.01 17.62 -8.06
C ALA A 82 -8.76 17.36 -9.55
N ASN A 83 -9.78 17.55 -10.39
CA ASN A 83 -9.63 17.46 -11.84
C ASN A 83 -8.36 18.24 -12.23
N GLU A 84 -7.51 17.62 -13.05
CA GLU A 84 -6.39 18.32 -13.67
C GLU A 84 -6.97 19.55 -14.37
N VAL A 85 -6.85 20.73 -13.74
CA VAL A 85 -7.10 21.99 -14.41
C VAL A 85 -5.92 22.11 -15.39
N PRO A 86 -6.16 22.06 -16.71
CA PRO A 86 -5.09 22.36 -17.65
C PRO A 86 -4.74 23.83 -17.42
N VAL A 87 -3.50 24.09 -17.00
CA VAL A 87 -2.88 25.41 -17.11
C VAL A 87 -2.36 25.64 -18.52
#